data_AF-A0A9X2A995-F1
#
_entry.id   AF-A0A9X2A995-F1
#
_cell.length_a   1.000
_cell.length_b   1.000
_cell.length_c   1.000
_cell.angle_alpha   90.00
_cell.angle_beta   90.00
_cell.angle_gamma   90.00
#
_symmetry.space_group_name_H-M   'P 1'
#
loop_
_entity.id
_entity.type
_entity.pdbx_description
1 polymer ?
#
loop_
_entity_poly.entity_id
_entity_poly.type
_entity_poly.pdbx_seq_one_letter_code
_entity_poly.pdbx_strand_id
1 'polypeptide(L)'
;MKQHYSSICIFFWLALALFPTQINAQEKPKVDFGGALRFNYNLSSWKEGQKNRGGDFGFDLFRLDVTGSYEGLFTRFEYRFYSDTFGGNFLKEGTVGYNFDEKNTVEFGLIKVPFGIERYNSHNFFFNLPYYVGLEDDYDMGAAFTHIGEKLEYHLGYFKNAEEEIFGDASEHTSSRYAYDIVGRNKEIHQFNAKIVYKPLKDPSHKIGVSGQYGGIYNLDTENIGDRYAFALHYQYKTEDWFIKAQGLTASFSPENAVGESRQSIMMGAFGAPYEVATEFEIYNVGISRILDINTKLVKHIEVYNDFGYMRKRNSGFEDSFMNVVGMLFSSGPVFCFIDYAAGYNHSWLGGDYVDDFAVGDPDAKWEARFNINIGYYF
;
A
#
# COMPACT_ATOMS: atom_id res chain seq x y z
N MET A 1 30.27 5.92 -14.16
CA MET A 1 29.83 7.10 -13.37
C MET A 1 29.92 6.74 -11.88
N LYS A 2 31.02 7.14 -11.22
CA LYS A 2 31.21 6.98 -9.77
C LYS A 2 31.48 8.38 -9.23
N GLN A 3 30.90 8.68 -8.06
CA GLN A 3 30.86 9.97 -7.34
C GLN A 3 29.66 10.86 -7.72
N HIS A 4 28.57 10.76 -6.95
CA HIS A 4 27.75 11.91 -6.51
C HIS A 4 26.68 11.58 -5.44
N TYR A 5 26.76 10.45 -4.72
CA TYR A 5 25.74 10.11 -3.69
C TYR A 5 26.06 10.57 -2.27
N SER A 6 27.27 11.12 -2.00
CA SER A 6 27.68 11.56 -0.65
C SER A 6 27.01 12.88 -0.21
N SER A 7 26.43 13.64 -1.13
CA SER A 7 25.91 14.99 -0.85
C SER A 7 24.45 15.02 -0.40
N ILE A 8 23.70 13.91 -0.51
CA ILE A 8 22.24 13.89 -0.23
C ILE A 8 21.96 13.77 1.28
N CYS A 9 22.79 13.04 2.04
CA CYS A 9 22.63 12.91 3.49
C CYS A 9 22.90 14.23 4.26
N ILE A 10 23.70 15.14 3.68
CA ILE A 10 24.06 16.42 4.32
C ILE A 10 22.93 17.46 4.19
N PHE A 11 22.09 17.38 3.15
CA PHE A 11 20.97 18.29 2.96
C PHE A 11 19.83 18.09 3.98
N PHE A 12 19.58 16.84 4.42
CA PHE A 12 18.53 16.53 5.39
C PHE A 12 18.84 17.06 6.80
N TRP A 13 20.12 17.04 7.21
CA TRP A 13 20.53 17.59 8.51
C TRP A 13 20.45 19.12 8.59
N LEU A 14 20.63 19.82 7.46
CA LEU A 14 20.55 21.29 7.41
C LEU A 14 19.11 21.81 7.44
N ALA A 15 18.13 21.06 6.92
CA ALA A 15 16.71 21.44 6.97
C ALA A 15 16.13 21.38 8.40
N LEU A 16 16.64 20.47 9.24
CA LEU A 16 16.25 20.34 10.66
C LEU A 16 16.66 21.54 11.53
N ALA A 17 17.65 22.33 11.12
CA ALA A 17 18.19 23.44 11.92
C ALA A 17 17.39 24.75 11.80
N LEU A 18 16.40 24.84 10.91
CA LEU A 18 15.68 26.08 10.60
C LEU A 18 14.29 26.21 11.27
N PHE A 19 13.85 25.21 12.03
CA PHE A 19 12.54 25.26 12.70
C PHE A 19 12.68 25.67 14.17
N PRO A 20 12.01 26.76 14.61
CA PRO A 20 11.93 27.08 16.03
C PRO A 20 11.17 25.96 16.75
N THR A 21 11.84 25.25 17.66
CA THR A 21 11.22 24.20 18.46
C THR A 21 10.31 24.81 19.52
N GLN A 22 9.00 24.63 19.37
CA GLN A 22 8.09 24.75 20.51
C GLN A 22 8.09 23.40 21.23
N ILE A 23 8.80 23.35 22.36
CA ILE A 23 8.91 22.14 23.17
C ILE A 23 7.53 21.80 23.75
N ASN A 24 7.02 20.63 23.39
CA ASN A 24 5.75 20.11 23.90
C ASN A 24 5.93 19.63 25.35
N ALA A 25 5.03 20.03 26.25
CA ALA A 25 5.12 19.85 27.71
C ALA A 25 4.78 18.42 28.20
N GLN A 26 5.33 17.38 27.56
CA GLN A 26 5.17 16.00 28.01
C GLN A 26 6.37 15.56 28.86
N GLU A 27 6.23 15.62 30.19
CA GLU A 27 7.33 15.34 31.12
C GLU A 27 7.69 13.84 31.28
N LYS A 28 6.85 12.91 30.79
CA LYS A 28 7.06 11.46 30.96
C LYS A 28 6.83 10.67 29.66
N PRO A 29 7.67 9.67 29.36
CA PRO A 29 7.43 8.75 28.26
C PRO A 29 6.08 8.06 28.43
N LYS A 30 5.29 8.00 27.36
CA LYS A 30 4.06 7.19 27.28
C LYS A 30 4.27 6.07 26.27
N VAL A 31 3.69 4.92 26.57
CA VAL A 31 3.65 3.76 25.69
C VAL A 31 2.23 3.21 25.70
N ASP A 32 1.66 3.06 24.51
CA ASP A 32 0.35 2.46 24.30
C ASP A 32 0.51 1.20 23.46
N PHE A 33 -0.29 0.19 23.80
CA PHE A 33 -0.33 -1.10 23.10
C PHE A 33 -1.69 -1.24 22.43
N GLY A 34 -1.68 -1.66 21.17
CA GLY A 34 -2.87 -2.05 20.45
C GLY A 34 -2.64 -3.35 19.71
N GLY A 35 -3.66 -3.81 19.01
CA GLY A 35 -3.51 -4.95 18.13
C GLY A 35 -4.80 -5.41 17.49
N ALA A 36 -4.69 -6.54 16.80
CA ALA A 36 -5.85 -7.19 16.20
C ALA A 36 -5.70 -8.71 16.19
N LEU A 37 -6.82 -9.41 16.29
CA LEU A 37 -6.94 -10.82 15.94
C LEU A 37 -8.01 -10.97 14.87
N ARG A 38 -7.66 -11.59 13.74
CA ARG A 38 -8.54 -11.76 12.59
C ARG A 38 -8.63 -13.21 12.14
N PHE A 39 -9.80 -13.55 11.63
CA PHE A 39 -10.11 -14.81 10.97
C PHE A 39 -10.71 -14.52 9.60
N ASN A 40 -10.49 -15.42 8.64
CA ASN A 40 -11.00 -15.24 7.30
C ASN A 40 -11.68 -16.52 6.78
N TYR A 41 -12.85 -16.36 6.20
CA TYR A 41 -13.50 -17.37 5.37
C TYR A 41 -13.36 -16.98 3.91
N ASN A 42 -12.99 -17.92 3.04
CA ASN A 42 -12.91 -17.69 1.61
C ASN A 42 -13.43 -18.86 0.77
N LEU A 43 -14.04 -18.50 -0.36
CA LEU A 43 -14.55 -19.40 -1.37
C LEU A 43 -14.28 -18.81 -2.75
N SER A 44 -13.35 -19.43 -3.48
CA SER A 44 -12.83 -18.96 -4.77
C SER A 44 -13.36 -19.82 -5.92
N SER A 45 -13.82 -19.20 -7.01
CA SER A 45 -14.45 -19.89 -8.14
C SER A 45 -13.50 -20.83 -8.90
N TRP A 46 -12.19 -20.56 -8.89
CA TRP A 46 -11.15 -21.33 -9.58
C TRP A 46 -10.59 -22.50 -8.76
N LYS A 47 -11.04 -22.71 -7.51
CA LYS A 47 -10.54 -23.76 -6.61
C LYS A 47 -11.60 -24.85 -6.39
N GLU A 48 -11.67 -25.83 -7.29
CA GLU A 48 -12.66 -26.93 -7.22
C GLU A 48 -12.68 -27.67 -5.87
N GLY A 49 -11.51 -28.00 -5.32
CA GLY A 49 -11.42 -28.66 -4.02
C GLY A 49 -12.00 -27.82 -2.86
N GLN A 50 -11.82 -26.49 -2.92
CA GLN A 50 -12.39 -25.55 -1.94
C GLN A 50 -13.90 -25.44 -2.12
N LYS A 51 -14.40 -25.37 -3.37
CA LYS A 51 -15.83 -25.36 -3.67
C LYS A 51 -16.54 -26.61 -3.15
N ASN A 52 -15.96 -27.79 -3.36
CA ASN A 52 -16.52 -29.06 -2.91
C ASN A 52 -16.67 -29.16 -1.38
N ARG A 53 -15.87 -28.41 -0.61
CA ARG A 53 -15.98 -28.34 0.86
C ARG A 53 -16.82 -27.16 1.36
N GLY A 54 -17.27 -26.28 0.45
CA GLY A 54 -18.04 -25.09 0.80
C GLY A 54 -17.20 -23.93 1.33
N GLY A 55 -15.94 -23.82 0.92
CA GLY A 55 -15.00 -22.79 1.36
C GLY A 55 -14.11 -23.24 2.52
N ASP A 56 -13.14 -22.40 2.88
CA ASP A 56 -12.22 -22.63 3.99
C ASP A 56 -12.31 -21.47 4.98
N PHE A 57 -12.41 -21.77 6.28
CA PHE A 57 -12.38 -20.79 7.37
C PHE A 57 -11.13 -21.03 8.23
N GLY A 58 -10.35 -19.99 8.47
CA GLY A 58 -9.08 -20.12 9.17
C GLY A 58 -8.56 -18.84 9.82
N PHE A 59 -7.44 -18.99 10.50
CA PHE A 59 -6.65 -17.89 11.04
C PHE A 59 -6.16 -17.00 9.90
N ASP A 60 -6.28 -15.68 10.07
CA ASP A 60 -5.75 -14.68 9.13
C ASP A 60 -4.52 -14.01 9.73
N LEU A 61 -4.72 -13.24 10.80
CA LEU A 61 -3.71 -12.34 11.35
C LEU A 61 -3.83 -12.23 12.87
N PHE A 62 -2.70 -12.27 13.56
CA PHE A 62 -2.51 -11.61 14.85
C PHE A 62 -1.55 -10.45 14.67
N ARG A 63 -1.90 -9.26 15.17
CA ARG A 63 -1.13 -8.03 15.00
C ARG A 63 -0.85 -7.41 16.36
N LEU A 64 0.37 -6.90 16.54
CA LEU A 64 0.78 -6.10 17.68
C LEU A 64 1.18 -4.70 17.22
N ASP A 65 0.58 -3.70 17.86
CA ASP A 65 0.89 -2.28 17.68
C ASP A 65 1.50 -1.73 18.95
N VAL A 66 2.58 -0.98 18.82
CA VAL A 66 3.20 -0.26 19.92
C VAL A 66 3.47 1.17 19.49
N THR A 67 2.91 2.13 20.22
CA THR A 67 3.19 3.54 20.02
C THR A 67 3.84 4.13 21.26
N GLY A 68 4.94 4.88 21.07
CA GLY A 68 5.63 5.59 22.14
C GLY A 68 5.67 7.09 21.87
N SER A 69 5.63 7.91 22.92
CA SER A 69 5.77 9.37 22.80
C SER A 69 6.53 9.99 23.97
N TYR A 70 7.39 10.96 23.67
CA TYR A 70 8.16 11.73 24.66
C TYR A 70 8.65 13.05 24.06
N GLU A 71 8.29 14.20 24.66
CA GLU A 71 8.78 15.54 24.27
C GLU A 71 8.80 15.83 22.74
N GLY A 72 7.72 15.46 22.04
CA GLY A 72 7.59 15.64 20.58
C GLY A 72 8.19 14.50 19.75
N LEU A 73 9.08 13.68 20.32
CA LEU A 73 9.49 12.40 19.72
C LEU A 73 8.35 11.40 19.81
N PHE A 74 8.22 10.56 18.79
CA PHE A 74 7.35 9.41 18.82
C PHE A 74 7.97 8.20 18.12
N THR A 75 7.45 7.02 18.44
CA THR A 75 7.71 5.81 17.69
C THR A 75 6.41 5.08 17.40
N ARG A 76 6.37 4.40 16.25
CA ARG A 76 5.29 3.48 15.88
C ARG A 76 5.91 2.19 15.38
N PHE A 77 5.48 1.09 15.97
CA PHE A 77 5.87 -0.25 15.60
C PHE A 77 4.61 -1.07 15.34
N GLU A 78 4.57 -1.74 14.19
CA GLU A 78 3.50 -2.68 13.86
C GLU A 78 4.10 -3.96 13.31
N TYR A 79 3.91 -5.06 14.04
CA TYR A 79 4.33 -6.39 13.61
C TYR A 79 3.10 -7.27 13.38
N ARG A 80 3.14 -8.02 12.28
CA ARG A 80 2.02 -8.84 11.82
C ARG A 80 2.43 -10.29 11.75
N PHE A 81 1.64 -11.14 12.41
CA PHE A 81 1.74 -12.58 12.37
C PHE A 81 0.59 -13.15 11.54
N TYR A 82 0.83 -13.37 10.25
CA TYR A 82 -0.13 -14.02 9.38
C TYR A 82 -0.03 -15.54 9.42
N SER A 83 -1.07 -16.23 8.95
CA SER A 83 -0.94 -17.64 8.59
C SER A 83 0.16 -17.83 7.51
N ASP A 84 0.81 -18.99 7.47
CA ASP A 84 1.85 -19.30 6.47
C ASP A 84 1.35 -19.13 5.02
N THR A 85 0.06 -19.40 4.76
CA THR A 85 -0.57 -19.21 3.43
C THR A 85 -0.70 -17.74 3.03
N PHE A 86 -0.60 -16.83 4.00
CA PHE A 86 -0.57 -15.38 3.82
C PHE A 86 0.83 -14.81 4.11
N GLY A 87 1.88 -15.59 3.86
CA GLY A 87 3.27 -15.13 3.90
C GLY A 87 3.99 -15.25 5.23
N GLY A 88 3.28 -15.50 6.33
CA GLY A 88 3.89 -15.60 7.66
C GLY A 88 4.05 -14.24 8.35
N ASN A 89 5.24 -13.93 8.85
CA ASN A 89 5.40 -12.83 9.82
C ASN A 89 6.30 -11.72 9.29
N PHE A 90 5.82 -10.47 9.37
CA PHE A 90 6.53 -9.31 8.82
C PHE A 90 6.46 -8.11 9.77
N LEU A 91 7.54 -7.33 9.79
CA LEU A 91 7.49 -5.96 10.29
C LEU A 91 6.87 -5.10 9.21
N LYS A 92 5.74 -4.47 9.51
CA LYS A 92 5.08 -3.57 8.56
C LYS A 92 5.55 -2.12 8.74
N GLU A 93 5.72 -1.70 9.99
CA GLU A 93 6.06 -0.31 10.30
C GLU A 93 7.03 -0.28 11.46
N GLY A 94 8.09 0.49 11.29
CA GLY A 94 9.14 0.69 12.27
C GLY A 94 9.62 2.14 12.19
N THR A 95 8.83 3.04 12.76
CA THR A 95 9.02 4.48 12.65
C THR A 95 9.59 5.08 13.93
N VAL A 96 10.55 5.98 13.76
CA VAL A 96 10.92 7.01 14.75
C VAL A 96 10.65 8.36 14.11
N GLY A 97 9.95 9.24 14.80
CA GLY A 97 9.60 10.55 14.27
C GLY A 97 9.63 11.66 15.30
N TYR A 98 9.51 12.89 14.82
CA TYR A 98 9.46 14.09 15.62
C TYR A 98 8.39 15.04 15.09
N ASN A 99 7.52 15.48 15.98
CA ASN A 99 6.54 16.53 15.71
C ASN A 99 7.17 17.88 16.06
N PHE A 100 7.43 18.71 15.06
CA PHE A 100 7.90 20.08 15.28
C PHE A 100 6.79 20.95 15.87
N ASP A 101 5.55 20.71 15.43
CA ASP A 101 4.32 21.32 15.90
C ASP A 101 3.12 20.42 15.53
N GLU A 102 1.90 20.92 15.68
CA GLU A 102 0.65 20.18 15.37
C GLU A 102 0.47 19.83 13.88
N LYS A 103 1.22 20.48 12.98
CA LYS A 103 1.06 20.37 11.53
C LYS A 103 2.26 19.74 10.86
N ASN A 104 3.45 19.83 11.45
CA ASN A 104 4.72 19.49 10.81
C ASN A 104 5.39 18.32 11.53
N THR A 105 5.63 17.24 10.79
CA THR A 105 6.18 16.00 11.30
C THR A 105 7.30 15.50 10.39
N VAL A 106 8.37 14.97 10.98
CA VAL A 106 9.38 14.17 10.28
C VAL A 106 9.37 12.73 10.79
N GLU A 107 9.57 11.79 9.89
CA GLU A 107 9.57 10.35 10.15
C GLU A 107 10.81 9.71 9.52
N PHE A 108 11.36 8.70 10.17
CA PHE A 108 12.52 7.94 9.72
C PHE A 108 12.36 6.45 10.08
N GLY A 109 12.87 5.56 9.23
CA GLY A 109 12.86 4.11 9.42
C GLY A 109 12.08 3.41 8.32
N LEU A 110 11.36 2.33 8.68
CA LEU A 110 10.38 1.70 7.80
C LEU A 110 9.06 2.48 7.94
N ILE A 111 8.83 3.38 6.99
CA ILE A 111 7.77 4.39 7.03
C ILE A 111 6.94 4.32 5.75
N LYS A 112 5.73 4.86 5.81
CA LYS A 112 4.82 4.85 4.67
C LYS A 112 5.35 5.71 3.52
N VAL A 113 5.19 5.21 2.29
CA VAL A 113 5.50 5.93 1.06
C VAL A 113 4.32 6.85 0.66
N PRO A 114 4.52 8.19 0.60
CA PRO A 114 3.44 9.11 0.31
C PRO A 114 3.08 9.14 -1.19
N PHE A 115 2.16 8.27 -1.59
CA PHE A 115 1.66 8.19 -2.97
C PHE A 115 0.15 7.93 -3.03
N GLY A 116 -0.55 8.64 -3.93
CA GLY A 116 -1.97 8.44 -4.18
C GLY A 116 -2.89 8.67 -2.96
N ILE A 117 -4.03 7.98 -2.93
CA ILE A 117 -4.93 7.91 -1.78
C ILE A 117 -4.37 6.89 -0.78
N GLU A 118 -3.80 7.41 0.31
CA GLU A 118 -3.30 6.61 1.44
C GLU A 118 -4.35 6.59 2.56
N ARG A 119 -4.50 5.55 3.38
CA ARG A 119 -3.94 4.18 3.29
C ARG A 119 -4.81 3.25 2.43
N TYR A 120 -6.10 3.54 2.39
CA TYR A 120 -7.11 2.72 1.75
C TYR A 120 -7.70 3.52 0.58
N ASN A 121 -7.34 3.19 -0.65
CA ASN A 121 -7.88 3.76 -1.88
C ASN A 121 -9.23 3.11 -2.27
N SER A 122 -9.72 2.20 -1.42
CA SER A 122 -10.98 1.47 -1.55
C SER A 122 -11.65 1.31 -0.18
N HIS A 123 -12.81 0.67 -0.13
CA HIS A 123 -13.61 0.45 1.09
C HIS A 123 -13.65 -1.01 1.52
N ASN A 124 -13.10 -1.91 0.71
CA ASN A 124 -13.17 -3.36 0.89
C ASN A 124 -11.89 -3.96 1.50
N PHE A 125 -11.91 -5.26 1.83
CA PHE A 125 -10.78 -5.97 2.44
C PHE A 125 -9.55 -6.16 1.53
N PHE A 126 -9.76 -6.21 0.22
CA PHE A 126 -8.76 -6.57 -0.79
C PHE A 126 -7.96 -5.38 -1.33
N PHE A 127 -8.24 -4.16 -0.86
CA PHE A 127 -7.71 -2.93 -1.45
C PHE A 127 -8.17 -2.76 -2.93
N ASN A 128 -7.41 -2.04 -3.76
CA ASN A 128 -7.66 -1.89 -5.20
C ASN A 128 -6.38 -2.20 -6.00
N LEU A 129 -6.44 -2.17 -7.33
CA LEU A 129 -5.31 -2.50 -8.21
C LEU A 129 -3.97 -1.81 -7.88
N PRO A 130 -3.91 -0.52 -7.45
CA PRO A 130 -2.66 0.10 -7.07
C PRO A 130 -1.92 -0.61 -5.93
N TYR A 131 -2.63 -1.32 -5.04
CA TYR A 131 -2.04 -2.07 -3.92
C TYR A 131 -1.14 -3.19 -4.44
N TYR A 132 -1.62 -3.93 -5.43
CA TYR A 132 -0.92 -5.06 -6.04
C TYR A 132 0.22 -4.65 -6.99
N VAL A 133 0.55 -3.36 -7.07
CA VAL A 133 1.69 -2.87 -7.87
C VAL A 133 2.57 -1.89 -7.09
N GLY A 134 2.48 -1.89 -5.75
CA GLY A 134 3.32 -1.05 -4.89
C GLY A 134 2.98 0.44 -4.90
N LEU A 135 1.74 0.80 -5.26
CA LEU A 135 1.29 2.19 -5.39
C LEU A 135 0.11 2.53 -4.46
N GLU A 136 -0.15 1.68 -3.47
CA GLU A 136 -1.10 1.88 -2.37
C GLU A 136 -0.63 1.06 -1.16
N ASP A 137 -0.84 1.61 0.04
CA ASP A 137 -0.45 1.00 1.32
C ASP A 137 1.01 0.48 1.41
N ASP A 138 1.93 1.27 0.85
CA ASP A 138 3.34 0.92 0.67
C ASP A 138 4.26 1.51 1.76
N TYR A 139 5.31 0.78 2.13
CA TYR A 139 6.20 1.10 3.26
C TYR A 139 7.66 0.79 2.91
N ASP A 140 8.52 1.80 3.05
CA ASP A 140 9.92 1.73 2.61
C ASP A 140 10.90 2.27 3.66
N MET A 141 12.18 1.93 3.48
CA MET A 141 13.27 2.42 4.33
C MET A 141 13.69 3.83 3.91
N GLY A 142 13.30 4.83 4.70
CA GLY A 142 13.52 6.23 4.31
C GLY A 142 13.27 7.26 5.39
N ALA A 143 13.11 8.49 4.91
CA ALA A 143 12.70 9.65 5.69
C ALA A 143 11.59 10.40 4.96
N ALA A 144 10.59 10.87 5.70
CA ALA A 144 9.51 11.68 5.15
C ALA A 144 9.22 12.89 6.02
N PHE A 145 8.88 13.99 5.37
CA PHE A 145 8.34 15.19 6.00
C PHE A 145 6.88 15.35 5.58
N THR A 146 6.01 15.61 6.55
CA THR A 146 4.57 15.82 6.34
C THR A 146 4.14 17.15 6.94
N HIS A 147 3.41 17.94 6.15
CA HIS A 147 2.67 19.11 6.62
C HIS A 147 1.17 18.91 6.42
N ILE A 148 0.37 19.02 7.48
CA ILE A 148 -1.10 18.92 7.43
C ILE A 148 -1.71 20.27 7.81
N GLY A 149 -1.91 21.15 6.82
CA GLY A 149 -2.62 22.42 6.99
C GLY A 149 -4.11 22.30 6.70
N GLU A 150 -4.89 23.34 6.99
CA GLU A 150 -6.35 23.35 6.75
C GLU A 150 -6.70 23.35 5.26
N LYS A 151 -5.97 24.15 4.46
CA LYS A 151 -6.18 24.33 3.02
C LYS A 151 -5.30 23.40 2.18
N LEU A 152 -4.08 23.14 2.64
CA LEU A 152 -3.06 22.44 1.90
C LEU A 152 -2.38 21.43 2.82
N GLU A 153 -2.15 20.24 2.29
CA GLU A 153 -1.40 19.17 2.90
C GLU A 153 -0.35 18.71 1.89
N TYR A 154 0.87 18.47 2.35
CA TYR A 154 1.94 18.01 1.47
C TYR A 154 2.90 17.09 2.20
N HIS A 155 3.46 16.16 1.44
CA HIS A 155 4.38 15.14 1.91
C HIS A 155 5.57 15.10 0.96
N LEU A 156 6.77 15.01 1.53
CA LEU A 156 8.03 14.88 0.80
C LEU A 156 8.79 13.70 1.40
N GLY A 157 9.07 12.70 0.60
CA GLY A 157 9.74 11.47 1.02
C GLY A 157 11.02 11.23 0.23
N TYR A 158 12.01 10.66 0.90
CA TYR A 158 13.16 10.03 0.27
C TYR A 158 13.37 8.64 0.87
N PHE A 159 13.45 7.64 0.00
CA PHE A 159 13.56 6.23 0.36
C PHE A 159 14.83 5.66 -0.25
N LYS A 160 15.67 5.10 0.61
CA LYS A 160 16.96 4.55 0.17
C LYS A 160 16.76 3.25 -0.60
N ASN A 161 15.79 2.46 -0.17
CA ASN A 161 15.39 1.17 -0.70
C ASN A 161 14.02 0.78 -0.13
N ALA A 162 13.43 -0.26 -0.72
CA ALA A 162 12.26 -0.95 -0.22
C ALA A 162 12.49 -1.66 1.13
N GLU A 163 11.56 -2.49 1.62
CA GLU A 163 11.71 -3.28 2.87
C GLU A 163 12.91 -4.26 2.79
N GLU A 164 14.14 -3.80 3.08
CA GLU A 164 15.35 -4.65 3.02
C GLU A 164 15.58 -5.35 4.36
N GLU A 165 15.49 -6.68 4.34
CA GLU A 165 15.72 -7.54 5.50
C GLU A 165 17.05 -8.29 5.42
N ILE A 166 17.66 -8.37 4.22
CA ILE A 166 18.89 -9.14 3.97
C ILE A 166 20.01 -8.20 3.55
N PHE A 167 20.88 -7.87 4.51
CA PHE A 167 22.06 -7.05 4.27
C PHE A 167 23.14 -7.81 3.50
N GLY A 168 23.08 -7.73 2.16
CA GLY A 168 24.03 -8.32 1.24
C GLY A 168 24.09 -7.56 -0.08
N ASP A 169 25.22 -7.65 -0.77
CA ASP A 169 25.47 -7.01 -2.07
C ASP A 169 24.86 -7.79 -3.24
N ALA A 170 24.86 -9.13 -3.16
CA ALA A 170 24.32 -10.04 -4.18
C ALA A 170 23.06 -10.81 -3.71
N SER A 171 22.50 -10.49 -2.55
CA SER A 171 21.27 -11.10 -2.05
C SER A 171 20.07 -10.67 -2.87
N GLU A 172 19.30 -11.64 -3.37
CA GLU A 172 18.00 -11.37 -3.96
C GLU A 172 17.06 -10.75 -2.93
N HIS A 173 16.22 -9.83 -3.39
CA HIS A 173 15.23 -9.19 -2.55
C HIS A 173 14.05 -10.14 -2.32
N THR A 174 13.71 -10.37 -1.05
CA THR A 174 12.73 -11.40 -0.64
C THR A 174 11.29 -10.98 -0.93
N SER A 175 10.42 -11.92 -1.32
CA SER A 175 8.96 -11.71 -1.40
C SER A 175 8.26 -11.81 -0.04
N SER A 176 8.95 -12.32 0.98
CA SER A 176 8.47 -12.44 2.36
C SER A 176 8.50 -11.08 3.04
N ARG A 177 7.50 -10.23 2.73
CA ARG A 177 7.38 -8.83 3.16
C ARG A 177 5.93 -8.38 3.24
N TYR A 178 5.67 -7.22 3.82
CA TYR A 178 4.32 -6.66 3.90
C TYR A 178 3.92 -5.93 2.62
N ALA A 179 4.77 -5.02 2.17
CA ALA A 179 4.49 -4.13 1.05
C ALA A 179 4.80 -4.80 -0.29
N TYR A 180 4.11 -4.38 -1.35
CA TYR A 180 4.36 -4.88 -2.70
C TYR A 180 5.48 -4.09 -3.34
N ASP A 181 6.65 -4.71 -3.46
CA ASP A 181 7.85 -4.09 -4.03
C ASP A 181 8.36 -4.89 -5.22
N ILE A 182 9.28 -4.30 -5.99
CA ILE A 182 10.15 -5.07 -6.89
C ILE A 182 11.01 -6.04 -6.06
N VAL A 183 11.01 -7.32 -6.44
CA VAL A 183 11.74 -8.41 -5.76
C VAL A 183 12.65 -9.20 -6.70
N GLY A 184 13.37 -10.18 -6.16
CA GLY A 184 14.27 -11.04 -6.92
C GLY A 184 15.57 -10.31 -7.29
N ARG A 185 15.87 -10.24 -8.60
CA ARG A 185 17.15 -9.75 -9.13
C ARG A 185 17.19 -8.25 -9.42
N ASN A 186 16.08 -7.56 -9.21
CA ASN A 186 16.00 -6.11 -9.26
C ASN A 186 15.73 -5.56 -7.86
N LYS A 187 16.34 -4.42 -7.53
CA LYS A 187 16.17 -3.73 -6.25
C LYS A 187 15.76 -2.28 -6.43
N GLU A 188 14.83 -1.88 -5.60
CA GLU A 188 14.35 -0.51 -5.47
C GLU A 188 15.41 0.35 -4.77
N ILE A 189 15.86 1.46 -5.37
CA ILE A 189 16.85 2.35 -4.74
C ILE A 189 16.59 3.83 -5.00
N HIS A 190 16.93 4.68 -4.03
CA HIS A 190 16.99 6.14 -4.18
C HIS A 190 15.70 6.75 -4.77
N GLN A 191 14.57 6.46 -4.16
CA GLN A 191 13.27 6.98 -4.56
C GLN A 191 12.97 8.32 -3.86
N PHE A 192 12.43 9.27 -4.61
CA PHE A 192 11.84 10.49 -4.09
C PHE A 192 10.34 10.48 -4.34
N ASN A 193 9.55 10.89 -3.34
CA ASN A 193 8.11 11.03 -3.43
C ASN A 193 7.69 12.45 -3.07
N ALA A 194 6.71 12.98 -3.80
CA ALA A 194 6.01 14.20 -3.44
C ALA A 194 4.51 14.00 -3.61
N LYS A 195 3.75 14.43 -2.60
CA LYS A 195 2.28 14.42 -2.63
C LYS A 195 1.76 15.76 -2.14
N ILE A 196 0.73 16.27 -2.82
CA ILE A 196 0.05 17.52 -2.45
C ILE A 196 -1.45 17.26 -2.47
N VAL A 197 -2.15 17.71 -1.43
CA VAL A 197 -3.61 17.60 -1.29
C VAL A 197 -4.19 18.98 -0.99
N TYR A 198 -5.08 19.43 -1.86
CA TYR A 198 -5.88 20.64 -1.69
C TYR A 198 -7.22 20.31 -1.04
N LYS A 199 -7.55 21.09 0.00
CA LYS A 199 -8.77 21.01 0.80
C LYS A 199 -9.53 22.34 0.67
N PRO A 200 -10.64 22.41 -0.09
CA PRO A 200 -11.42 23.63 -0.23
C PRO A 200 -11.97 24.10 1.12
N LEU A 201 -11.60 25.29 1.58
CA LEU A 201 -12.02 25.79 2.90
C LEU A 201 -13.54 25.94 3.06
N LYS A 202 -14.26 26.20 1.96
CA LYS A 202 -15.73 26.32 1.98
C LYS A 202 -16.43 24.97 2.13
N ASP A 203 -15.77 23.90 1.72
CA ASP A 203 -16.30 22.55 1.78
C ASP A 203 -15.14 21.54 1.92
N PRO A 204 -14.69 21.28 3.17
CA PRO A 204 -13.55 20.40 3.44
C PRO A 204 -13.89 18.92 3.26
N SER A 205 -15.12 18.56 2.90
CA SER A 205 -15.50 17.20 2.51
C SER A 205 -14.74 16.74 1.26
N HIS A 206 -14.35 17.69 0.41
CA HIS A 206 -13.57 17.45 -0.80
C HIS A 206 -12.07 17.49 -0.53
N LYS A 207 -11.35 16.54 -1.11
CA LYS A 207 -9.88 16.57 -1.21
C LYS A 207 -9.49 16.25 -2.65
N ILE A 208 -8.63 17.08 -3.24
CA ILE A 208 -8.06 16.87 -4.57
C ILE A 208 -6.56 16.80 -4.39
N GLY A 209 -5.91 15.75 -4.86
CA GLY A 209 -4.48 15.61 -4.70
C GLY A 209 -3.76 15.10 -5.94
N VAL A 210 -2.46 15.36 -5.94
CA VAL A 210 -1.52 14.85 -6.94
C VAL A 210 -0.34 14.22 -6.22
N SER A 211 0.22 13.18 -6.82
CA SER A 211 1.41 12.49 -6.32
C SER A 211 2.37 12.19 -7.46
N GLY A 212 3.66 12.21 -7.16
CA GLY A 212 4.71 11.79 -8.06
C GLY A 212 5.78 11.03 -7.29
N GLN A 213 6.34 10.01 -7.93
CA GLN A 213 7.52 9.31 -7.44
C GLN A 213 8.51 9.07 -8.56
N TYR A 214 9.79 9.10 -8.24
CA TYR A 214 10.89 8.80 -9.15
C TYR A 214 12.03 8.14 -8.39
N GLY A 215 12.56 7.04 -8.92
CA GLY A 215 13.63 6.28 -8.28
C GLY A 215 14.43 5.42 -9.26
N GLY A 216 15.39 4.69 -8.75
CA GLY A 216 16.22 3.75 -9.52
C GLY A 216 15.83 2.30 -9.30
N ILE A 217 16.14 1.46 -10.30
CA ILE A 217 16.07 0.00 -10.23
C ILE A 217 17.48 -0.55 -10.42
N TYR A 218 18.09 -1.05 -9.35
CA TYR A 218 19.40 -1.69 -9.42
C TYR A 218 19.26 -3.17 -9.79
N ASN A 219 19.89 -3.59 -10.88
CA ASN A 219 19.91 -4.98 -11.29
C ASN A 219 21.16 -5.69 -10.75
N LEU A 220 20.97 -6.83 -10.08
CA LEU A 220 22.05 -7.58 -9.42
C LEU A 220 23.02 -8.24 -10.40
N ASP A 221 22.60 -8.54 -11.63
CA ASP A 221 23.41 -9.26 -12.61
C ASP A 221 24.22 -8.32 -13.50
N THR A 222 23.63 -7.19 -13.90
CA THR A 222 24.28 -6.20 -14.75
C THR A 222 24.99 -5.10 -13.97
N GLU A 223 24.69 -4.97 -12.66
CA GLU A 223 25.13 -3.88 -11.78
C GLU A 223 24.74 -2.47 -12.28
N ASN A 224 23.80 -2.40 -13.23
CA ASN A 224 23.31 -1.15 -13.78
C ASN A 224 22.08 -0.66 -13.02
N ILE A 225 21.84 0.65 -13.11
CA ILE A 225 20.69 1.31 -12.52
C ILE A 225 19.78 1.77 -13.66
N GLY A 226 18.62 1.14 -13.77
CA GLY A 226 17.48 1.63 -14.54
C GLY A 226 16.68 2.66 -13.74
N ASP A 227 15.61 3.17 -14.32
CA ASP A 227 14.72 4.16 -13.68
C ASP A 227 13.29 3.64 -13.48
N ARG A 228 12.58 4.25 -12.55
CA ARG A 228 11.15 4.09 -12.38
C ARG A 228 10.49 5.41 -12.03
N TYR A 229 9.24 5.56 -12.41
CA TYR A 229 8.42 6.68 -11.99
C TYR A 229 6.93 6.31 -11.96
N ALA A 230 6.18 7.05 -11.16
CA ALA A 230 4.73 7.03 -11.22
C ALA A 230 4.15 8.42 -10.92
N PHE A 231 2.99 8.71 -11.49
CA PHE A 231 2.23 9.93 -11.25
C PHE A 231 0.77 9.60 -11.03
N ALA A 232 0.13 10.27 -10.08
CA ALA A 232 -1.29 10.08 -9.78
C ALA A 232 -2.03 11.42 -9.61
N LEU A 233 -3.27 11.46 -10.10
CA LEU A 233 -4.29 12.42 -9.72
C LEU A 233 -5.35 11.67 -8.91
N HIS A 234 -5.73 12.22 -7.76
CA HIS A 234 -6.70 11.58 -6.89
C HIS A 234 -7.68 12.55 -6.27
N TYR A 235 -8.84 12.01 -5.91
CA TYR A 235 -9.97 12.74 -5.39
C TYR A 235 -10.67 11.93 -4.31
N GLN A 236 -11.04 12.60 -3.23
CA GLN A 236 -11.86 12.06 -2.17
C GLN A 236 -13.00 13.03 -1.85
N TYR A 237 -14.19 12.48 -1.63
CA TYR A 237 -15.34 13.21 -1.11
C TYR A 237 -15.93 12.42 0.05
N LYS A 238 -15.95 13.01 1.24
CA LYS A 238 -16.43 12.35 2.45
C LYS A 238 -17.41 13.22 3.22
N THR A 239 -18.60 12.70 3.44
CA THR A 239 -19.64 13.24 4.33
C THR A 239 -19.90 12.26 5.47
N GLU A 240 -20.94 12.50 6.27
CA GLU A 240 -21.39 11.55 7.30
C GLU A 240 -21.87 10.23 6.67
N ASP A 241 -22.61 10.31 5.56
CA ASP A 241 -23.23 9.15 4.93
C ASP A 241 -22.42 8.57 3.77
N TRP A 242 -21.70 9.41 3.02
CA TRP A 242 -21.08 9.02 1.75
C TRP A 242 -19.57 9.15 1.78
N PHE A 243 -18.89 8.17 1.19
CA PHE A 243 -17.46 8.26 0.88
C PHE A 243 -17.23 7.86 -0.59
N ILE A 244 -16.68 8.77 -1.37
CA ILE A 244 -16.27 8.55 -2.75
C ILE A 244 -14.76 8.72 -2.85
N LYS A 245 -14.12 7.80 -3.55
CA LYS A 245 -12.68 7.82 -3.87
C LYS A 245 -12.53 7.63 -5.37
N ALA A 246 -11.67 8.40 -6.00
CA ALA A 246 -11.32 8.21 -7.40
C ALA A 246 -9.85 8.54 -7.62
N GLN A 247 -9.15 7.73 -8.40
CA GLN A 247 -7.76 7.96 -8.72
C GLN A 247 -7.46 7.46 -10.13
N GLY A 248 -6.63 8.24 -10.84
CA GLY A 248 -6.00 7.84 -12.09
C GLY A 248 -4.49 7.99 -11.94
N LEU A 249 -3.74 6.98 -12.34
CA LEU A 249 -2.28 6.98 -12.27
C LEU A 249 -1.65 6.38 -13.53
N THR A 250 -0.38 6.70 -13.75
CA THR A 250 0.50 6.06 -14.72
C THR A 250 1.81 5.70 -14.04
N ALA A 251 2.39 4.57 -14.41
CA ALA A 251 3.67 4.11 -13.90
C ALA A 251 4.50 3.46 -15.00
N SER A 252 5.82 3.58 -14.87
CA SER A 252 6.80 3.00 -15.77
C SER A 252 8.01 2.50 -14.98
N PHE A 253 8.48 1.30 -15.34
CA PHE A 253 9.65 0.64 -14.81
C PHE A 253 10.60 0.30 -15.95
N SER A 254 11.83 0.80 -15.93
CA SER A 254 12.81 0.57 -16.99
C SER A 254 14.02 -0.17 -16.42
N PRO A 255 13.90 -1.49 -16.13
CA PRO A 255 15.01 -2.26 -15.57
C PRO A 255 16.12 -2.51 -16.59
N GLU A 256 17.37 -2.50 -16.13
CA GLU A 256 18.54 -2.87 -16.93
C GLU A 256 18.88 -4.36 -16.78
N ASN A 257 17.90 -5.23 -17.09
CA ASN A 257 18.06 -6.69 -17.03
C ASN A 257 19.12 -7.20 -18.02
N ALA A 258 19.63 -8.41 -17.77
CA ALA A 258 20.69 -9.00 -18.58
C ALA A 258 20.22 -9.28 -20.02
N VAL A 259 21.19 -9.43 -20.93
CA VAL A 259 20.88 -9.71 -22.34
C VAL A 259 20.13 -11.03 -22.46
N GLY A 260 18.95 -11.00 -23.08
CA GLY A 260 18.07 -12.16 -23.26
C GLY A 260 16.95 -12.25 -22.23
N GLU A 261 16.97 -11.43 -21.19
CA GLU A 261 15.87 -11.30 -20.22
C GLU A 261 14.88 -10.21 -20.66
N SER A 262 13.59 -10.44 -20.38
CA SER A 262 12.54 -9.47 -20.70
C SER A 262 12.73 -8.17 -19.92
N ARG A 263 12.38 -7.05 -20.54
CA ARG A 263 12.22 -5.73 -19.89
C ARG A 263 10.78 -5.23 -19.97
N GLN A 264 9.86 -6.11 -20.38
CA GLN A 264 8.43 -5.80 -20.53
C GLN A 264 7.62 -6.19 -19.30
N SER A 265 8.20 -7.00 -18.41
CA SER A 265 7.67 -7.32 -17.09
C SER A 265 8.75 -7.12 -16.02
N ILE A 266 8.30 -6.88 -14.79
CA ILE A 266 9.14 -6.84 -13.60
C ILE A 266 8.54 -7.73 -12.52
N MET A 267 9.40 -8.38 -11.75
CA MET A 267 8.97 -9.23 -10.65
C MET A 267 8.63 -8.35 -9.44
N MET A 268 7.39 -8.43 -8.98
CA MET A 268 6.94 -7.85 -7.71
C MET A 268 6.62 -8.96 -6.72
N GLY A 269 6.59 -8.62 -5.43
CA GLY A 269 6.24 -9.61 -4.41
C GLY A 269 5.86 -9.01 -3.08
N ALA A 270 4.91 -9.67 -2.42
CA ALA A 270 4.57 -9.50 -1.02
C ALA A 270 4.04 -10.83 -0.48
N PHE A 271 3.95 -10.97 0.84
CA PHE A 271 3.37 -12.15 1.49
C PHE A 271 3.98 -13.49 1.03
N GLY A 272 5.29 -13.49 0.75
CA GLY A 272 6.05 -14.67 0.33
C GLY A 272 5.83 -15.09 -1.12
N ALA A 273 5.08 -14.33 -1.92
CA ALA A 273 4.64 -14.76 -3.24
C ALA A 273 5.06 -13.76 -4.34
N PRO A 274 6.02 -14.12 -5.21
CA PRO A 274 6.46 -13.28 -6.33
C PRO A 274 5.58 -13.49 -7.58
N TYR A 275 5.35 -12.44 -8.35
CA TYR A 275 4.58 -12.45 -9.60
C TYR A 275 5.05 -11.34 -10.55
N GLU A 276 4.74 -11.47 -11.82
CA GLU A 276 5.11 -10.53 -12.86
C GLU A 276 4.06 -9.42 -13.02
N VAL A 277 4.56 -8.20 -13.16
CA VAL A 277 3.78 -6.99 -13.45
C VAL A 277 4.32 -6.34 -14.71
N ALA A 278 3.44 -5.81 -15.56
CA ALA A 278 3.82 -5.04 -16.73
C ALA A 278 4.73 -3.86 -16.35
N THR A 279 5.72 -3.55 -17.20
CA THR A 279 6.61 -2.43 -16.92
C THR A 279 6.02 -1.07 -17.22
N GLU A 280 4.96 -0.98 -18.04
CA GLU A 280 4.30 0.29 -18.35
C GLU A 280 2.78 0.14 -18.30
N PHE A 281 2.12 0.92 -17.44
CA PHE A 281 0.68 0.84 -17.25
C PHE A 281 0.03 2.13 -16.75
N GLU A 282 -1.30 2.17 -16.91
CA GLU A 282 -2.19 3.19 -16.37
C GLU A 282 -3.22 2.47 -15.48
N ILE A 283 -3.51 2.99 -14.29
CA ILE A 283 -4.58 2.45 -13.42
C ILE A 283 -5.63 3.52 -13.17
N TYR A 284 -6.89 3.14 -13.30
CA TYR A 284 -8.04 3.97 -12.97
C TYR A 284 -8.91 3.22 -11.97
N ASN A 285 -9.21 3.85 -10.84
CA ASN A 285 -10.08 3.27 -9.83
C ASN A 285 -11.11 4.27 -9.33
N VAL A 286 -12.30 3.75 -9.01
CA VAL A 286 -13.39 4.50 -8.40
C VAL A 286 -14.05 3.63 -7.33
N GLY A 287 -14.28 4.21 -6.17
CA GLY A 287 -14.95 3.58 -5.05
C GLY A 287 -16.04 4.48 -4.52
N ILE A 288 -17.18 3.89 -4.17
CA ILE A 288 -18.27 4.57 -3.49
C ILE A 288 -18.76 3.71 -2.34
N SER A 289 -18.95 4.33 -1.19
CA SER A 289 -19.59 3.71 -0.04
C SER A 289 -20.69 4.59 0.54
N ARG A 290 -21.61 3.93 1.23
CA ARG A 290 -22.64 4.57 2.02
C ARG A 290 -22.77 3.91 3.39
N ILE A 291 -22.74 4.73 4.44
CA ILE A 291 -22.98 4.31 5.81
C ILE A 291 -24.49 4.34 6.07
N LEU A 292 -25.00 3.26 6.67
CA LEU A 292 -26.38 3.07 7.06
C LEU A 292 -26.46 2.79 8.56
N ASP A 293 -27.25 3.61 9.26
CA ASP A 293 -27.52 3.41 10.68
C ASP A 293 -28.57 2.33 10.89
N ILE A 294 -28.16 1.24 11.55
CA ILE A 294 -29.02 0.09 11.85
C ILE A 294 -29.43 0.08 13.33
N ASN A 295 -28.60 0.66 14.21
CA ASN A 295 -28.92 0.93 15.61
C ASN A 295 -29.45 -0.27 16.41
N THR A 296 -28.97 -1.48 16.11
CA THR A 296 -29.30 -2.67 16.92
C THR A 296 -28.34 -2.80 18.11
N LYS A 297 -28.56 -3.83 18.94
CA LYS A 297 -27.63 -4.15 20.04
C LYS A 297 -26.27 -4.64 19.54
N LEU A 298 -26.23 -5.33 18.40
CA LEU A 298 -25.04 -5.98 17.87
C LEU A 298 -24.41 -5.22 16.69
N VAL A 299 -25.17 -4.44 15.93
CA VAL A 299 -24.66 -3.72 14.77
C VAL A 299 -25.15 -2.28 14.85
N LYS A 300 -24.22 -1.34 14.89
CA LYS A 300 -24.52 0.09 14.90
C LYS A 300 -24.63 0.65 13.50
N HIS A 301 -23.61 0.36 12.69
CA HIS A 301 -23.50 0.85 11.33
C HIS A 301 -23.22 -0.30 10.38
N ILE A 302 -23.76 -0.20 9.17
CA ILE A 302 -23.35 -1.00 8.02
C ILE A 302 -22.86 -0.02 6.96
N GLU A 303 -21.63 -0.19 6.49
CA GLU A 303 -21.15 0.50 5.31
C GLU A 303 -21.29 -0.44 4.12
N VAL A 304 -22.06 -0.04 3.10
CA VAL A 304 -22.17 -0.78 1.83
C VAL A 304 -21.34 -0.08 0.77
N TYR A 305 -20.64 -0.84 -0.08
CA TYR A 305 -19.71 -0.26 -1.03
C TYR A 305 -19.60 -1.03 -2.34
N ASN A 306 -19.11 -0.33 -3.37
CA ASN A 306 -18.53 -0.93 -4.56
C ASN A 306 -17.25 -0.19 -4.93
N ASP A 307 -16.18 -0.95 -5.15
CA ASP A 307 -14.89 -0.46 -5.63
C ASP A 307 -14.56 -1.14 -6.95
N PHE A 308 -14.22 -0.34 -7.96
CA PHE A 308 -13.80 -0.80 -9.28
C PHE A 308 -12.39 -0.33 -9.58
N GLY A 309 -11.62 -1.17 -10.28
CA GLY A 309 -10.29 -0.89 -10.77
C GLY A 309 -10.10 -1.42 -12.19
N TYR A 310 -9.40 -0.65 -13.01
CA TYR A 310 -8.96 -1.02 -14.34
C TYR A 310 -7.48 -0.68 -14.50
N MET A 311 -6.67 -1.65 -14.90
CA MET A 311 -5.26 -1.49 -15.23
C MET A 311 -5.06 -1.74 -16.72
N ARG A 312 -4.69 -0.68 -17.43
CA ARG A 312 -4.32 -0.73 -18.83
C ARG A 312 -2.84 -0.97 -18.98
N LYS A 313 -2.45 -2.06 -19.63
CA LYS A 313 -1.04 -2.37 -19.88
C LYS A 313 -0.63 -1.81 -21.24
N ARG A 314 0.56 -1.23 -21.34
CA ARG A 314 1.03 -0.54 -22.56
C ARG A 314 1.96 -1.39 -23.40
N ASN A 315 2.53 -2.43 -22.80
CA ASN A 315 3.35 -3.42 -23.49
C ASN A 315 2.52 -4.15 -24.56
N SER A 316 3.08 -4.27 -25.78
CA SER A 316 2.39 -4.92 -26.89
C SER A 316 2.10 -6.39 -26.60
N GLY A 317 0.85 -6.81 -26.81
CA GLY A 317 0.43 -8.20 -26.60
C GLY A 317 0.13 -8.56 -25.15
N PHE A 318 0.11 -7.58 -24.24
CA PHE A 318 -0.33 -7.78 -22.86
C PHE A 318 -1.82 -7.47 -22.74
N GLU A 319 -2.52 -8.23 -21.92
CA GLU A 319 -3.97 -8.12 -21.73
C GLU A 319 -4.30 -7.31 -20.48
N ASP A 320 -5.30 -6.44 -20.56
CA ASP A 320 -5.67 -5.56 -19.45
C ASP A 320 -6.23 -6.33 -18.24
N SER A 321 -6.09 -5.73 -17.05
CA SER A 321 -6.58 -6.31 -15.78
C SER A 321 -7.73 -5.50 -15.19
N PHE A 322 -8.69 -6.18 -14.58
CA PHE A 322 -9.84 -5.55 -13.93
C PHE A 322 -10.09 -6.14 -12.55
N MET A 323 -10.64 -5.29 -11.67
CA MET A 323 -11.08 -5.66 -10.33
C MET A 323 -12.43 -5.01 -10.04
N ASN A 324 -13.36 -5.77 -9.48
CA ASN A 324 -14.56 -5.19 -8.87
C ASN A 324 -14.86 -5.89 -7.54
N VAL A 325 -15.04 -5.10 -6.48
CA VAL A 325 -15.43 -5.61 -5.18
C VAL A 325 -16.73 -4.93 -4.77
N VAL A 326 -17.78 -5.74 -4.60
CA VAL A 326 -19.02 -5.32 -3.97
C VAL A 326 -19.10 -5.96 -2.60
N GLY A 327 -19.45 -5.19 -1.58
CA GLY A 327 -19.43 -5.71 -0.23
C GLY A 327 -20.06 -4.80 0.80
N MET A 328 -19.89 -5.22 2.05
CA MET A 328 -20.34 -4.49 3.20
C MET A 328 -19.42 -4.71 4.41
N LEU A 329 -19.27 -3.65 5.19
CA LEU A 329 -18.57 -3.66 6.46
C LEU A 329 -19.57 -3.50 7.61
N PHE A 330 -19.57 -4.47 8.51
CA PHE A 330 -20.26 -4.38 9.79
C PHE A 330 -19.30 -3.91 10.87
N SER A 331 -19.74 -2.94 11.68
CA SER A 331 -19.00 -2.49 12.85
C SER A 331 -19.82 -2.62 14.13
N SER A 332 -19.15 -3.12 15.17
CA SER A 332 -19.70 -3.31 16.52
C SER A 332 -18.62 -3.09 17.57
N GLY A 333 -18.40 -1.83 17.93
CA GLY A 333 -17.32 -1.46 18.85
C GLY A 333 -15.96 -1.92 18.31
N PRO A 334 -15.22 -2.78 19.03
CA PRO A 334 -13.91 -3.27 18.59
C PRO A 334 -13.98 -4.31 17.46
N VAL A 335 -15.16 -4.78 17.08
CA VAL A 335 -15.33 -5.83 16.06
C VAL A 335 -15.68 -5.22 14.71
N PHE A 336 -14.91 -5.59 13.70
CA PHE A 336 -15.15 -5.24 12.29
C PHE A 336 -15.28 -6.53 11.47
N CYS A 337 -16.25 -6.57 10.56
CA CYS A 337 -16.48 -7.72 9.70
C CYS A 337 -16.74 -7.26 8.26
N PHE A 338 -15.82 -7.58 7.35
CA PHE A 338 -15.99 -7.40 5.91
C PHE A 338 -16.68 -8.62 5.31
N ILE A 339 -17.69 -8.39 4.48
CA ILE A 339 -18.30 -9.40 3.62
C ILE A 339 -18.19 -8.92 2.18
N ASP A 340 -17.33 -9.57 1.42
CA ASP A 340 -16.92 -9.14 0.08
C ASP A 340 -17.19 -10.21 -0.97
N TYR A 341 -17.67 -9.77 -2.13
CA TYR A 341 -17.59 -10.50 -3.38
C TYR A 341 -16.59 -9.78 -4.28
N ALA A 342 -15.36 -10.30 -4.33
CA ALA A 342 -14.26 -9.73 -5.07
C ALA A 342 -14.06 -10.49 -6.39
N ALA A 343 -14.23 -9.81 -7.51
CA ALA A 343 -14.09 -10.37 -8.85
C ALA A 343 -12.88 -9.77 -9.57
N GLY A 344 -12.14 -10.60 -10.29
CA GLY A 344 -10.97 -10.23 -11.06
C GLY A 344 -11.00 -10.80 -12.48
N TYR A 345 -10.39 -10.07 -13.41
CA TYR A 345 -10.10 -10.50 -14.78
C TYR A 345 -8.62 -10.19 -15.04
N ASN A 346 -7.83 -11.18 -15.48
CA ASN A 346 -6.37 -11.09 -15.53
C ASN A 346 -5.81 -10.47 -14.23
N HIS A 347 -6.08 -11.11 -13.11
CA HIS A 347 -5.78 -10.56 -11.79
C HIS A 347 -5.11 -11.63 -10.92
N SER A 348 -3.80 -11.49 -10.67
CA SER A 348 -2.99 -12.52 -10.02
C SER A 348 -3.57 -13.04 -8.70
N TRP A 349 -4.22 -12.18 -7.90
CA TRP A 349 -4.81 -12.58 -6.61
C TRP A 349 -6.27 -13.08 -6.66
N LEU A 350 -6.98 -12.80 -7.75
CA LEU A 350 -8.40 -13.04 -7.96
C LEU A 350 -8.63 -13.77 -9.29
N GLY A 351 -7.87 -14.85 -9.50
CA GLY A 351 -7.81 -15.57 -10.77
C GLY A 351 -7.18 -16.96 -10.65
N GLY A 352 -7.24 -17.70 -11.76
CA GLY A 352 -6.64 -19.03 -11.87
C GLY A 352 -5.12 -19.01 -12.05
N ASP A 353 -4.59 -17.99 -12.74
CA ASP A 353 -3.16 -17.76 -12.89
C ASP A 353 -2.69 -16.66 -11.94
N TYR A 354 -1.65 -16.97 -11.17
CA TYR A 354 -1.04 -16.04 -10.24
C TYR A 354 0.19 -15.35 -10.86
N VAL A 355 0.85 -16.00 -11.82
CA VAL A 355 2.24 -15.71 -12.17
C VAL A 355 2.38 -14.44 -12.98
N ASP A 356 1.59 -14.26 -14.04
CA ASP A 356 1.79 -13.18 -15.01
C ASP A 356 0.48 -12.49 -15.44
N ASP A 357 -0.60 -12.70 -14.69
CA ASP A 357 -1.91 -12.07 -14.90
C ASP A 357 -1.84 -10.53 -14.88
N PHE A 358 -0.88 -9.93 -14.15
CA PHE A 358 -0.60 -8.48 -14.19
C PHE A 358 0.48 -8.08 -15.21
N ALA A 359 1.12 -9.03 -15.88
CA ALA A 359 2.02 -8.84 -17.00
C ALA A 359 1.34 -9.27 -18.31
N VAL A 360 1.78 -10.36 -18.95
CA VAL A 360 1.25 -10.81 -20.24
C VAL A 360 -0.27 -11.02 -20.17
N GLY A 361 -0.74 -11.71 -19.14
CA GLY A 361 -2.16 -12.07 -18.99
C GLY A 361 -2.65 -13.08 -20.04
N ASP A 362 -3.89 -13.52 -19.88
CA ASP A 362 -4.55 -14.46 -20.76
C ASP A 362 -5.60 -13.74 -21.64
N PRO A 363 -5.51 -13.80 -22.98
CA PRO A 363 -6.52 -13.22 -23.88
C PRO A 363 -7.88 -13.93 -23.77
N ASP A 364 -7.90 -15.17 -23.31
CA ASP A 364 -9.10 -15.98 -23.10
C ASP A 364 -9.54 -16.00 -21.63
N ALA A 365 -8.99 -15.08 -20.81
CA ALA A 365 -9.31 -14.98 -19.39
C ALA A 365 -10.82 -14.86 -19.15
N LYS A 366 -11.24 -15.37 -18.00
CA LYS A 366 -12.61 -15.25 -17.51
C LYS A 366 -12.60 -14.47 -16.22
N TRP A 367 -13.74 -13.86 -15.92
CA TRP A 367 -13.97 -13.32 -14.60
C TRP A 367 -14.01 -14.45 -13.58
N GLU A 368 -13.08 -14.39 -12.65
CA GLU A 368 -13.04 -15.24 -11.47
C GLU A 368 -13.44 -14.41 -10.26
N ALA A 369 -13.97 -15.05 -9.23
CA ALA A 369 -14.45 -14.37 -8.04
C ALA A 369 -14.16 -15.14 -6.75
N ARG A 370 -13.91 -14.38 -5.69
CA ARG A 370 -13.78 -14.87 -4.32
C ARG A 370 -14.86 -14.24 -3.47
N PHE A 371 -15.70 -15.07 -2.87
CA PHE A 371 -16.52 -14.67 -1.75
C PHE A 371 -15.69 -14.77 -0.47
N ASN A 372 -15.66 -13.71 0.33
CA ASN A 372 -14.76 -13.56 1.47
C ASN A 372 -15.47 -12.93 2.67
N ILE A 373 -15.22 -13.48 3.86
CA ILE A 373 -15.68 -12.90 5.12
C ILE A 373 -14.47 -12.77 6.04
N ASN A 374 -14.02 -11.53 6.27
CA ASN A 374 -12.94 -11.25 7.23
C ASN A 374 -13.53 -10.63 8.49
N ILE A 375 -13.33 -11.27 9.64
CA ILE A 375 -13.77 -10.75 10.93
C ILE A 375 -12.56 -10.50 11.83
N GLY A 376 -12.51 -9.32 12.43
CA GLY A 376 -11.42 -8.90 13.30
C GLY A 376 -11.91 -8.26 14.60
N TYR A 377 -11.22 -8.57 15.70
CA TYR A 377 -11.32 -7.84 16.96
C TYR A 377 -10.07 -6.99 17.14
N TYR A 378 -10.27 -5.70 17.39
CA TYR A 378 -9.23 -4.68 17.51
C TYR A 378 -9.26 -4.07 18.91
N PHE A 379 -8.11 -3.94 19.57
CA PHE A 379 -8.02 -3.48 20.96
C PHE A 379 -6.96 -2.40 21.16
#